data_AF-A0A7J2SXV9-F1
#
_entry.id   AF-A0A7J2SXV9-F1
#
_cell.length_a   1.000
_cell.length_b   1.000
_cell.length_c   1.000
_cell.angle_alpha   90.00
_cell.angle_beta   90.00
_cell.angle_gamma   90.00
#
_symmetry.space_group_name_H-M   'P 1'
#
loop_
_entity.id
_entity.type
_entity.pdbx_description
1 polymer ?
#
loop_
_entity_poly.entity_id
_entity_poly.type
_entity_poly.pdbx_seq_one_letter_code
_entity_poly.pdbx_strand_id
1 'polypeptide(L)'
;MLDIGIRSFNGFFNHIVWQVIEADRILRSRAPYMSLVGFTDNGVVIEDKKLGRIVEVRAAPGGDLVCELDQRNDCAHVGFAYAIPEVYSAMLARGKRPPTVRE
;
A
#
# COMPACT_ATOMS: atom_id res chain seq x y z
N MET A 1 11.26 -7.00 -19.23
CA MET A 1 12.09 -8.04 -18.57
C MET A 1 13.10 -7.29 -17.71
N LEU A 2 12.87 -7.15 -16.41
CA LEU A 2 13.77 -6.41 -15.51
C LEU A 2 14.66 -7.43 -14.82
N ASP A 3 15.88 -7.56 -15.32
CA ASP A 3 16.96 -8.34 -14.71
C ASP A 3 17.48 -7.51 -13.53
N ILE A 4 16.87 -7.68 -12.35
CA ILE A 4 17.38 -7.06 -11.14
C ILE A 4 18.60 -7.89 -10.74
N GLY A 5 19.77 -7.49 -11.24
CA GLY A 5 21.07 -8.11 -10.99
C GLY A 5 21.53 -7.99 -9.54
N ILE A 6 20.76 -8.54 -8.60
CA ILE A 6 21.16 -8.69 -7.20
C ILE A 6 22.05 -9.94 -7.12
N ARG A 7 23.37 -9.72 -7.14
CA ARG A 7 24.37 -10.79 -7.08
C ARG A 7 24.80 -11.16 -5.65
N SER A 8 24.21 -10.54 -4.63
CA SER A 8 24.57 -10.76 -3.23
C SER A 8 23.42 -10.46 -2.28
N PHE A 9 23.44 -11.09 -1.11
CA PHE A 9 22.51 -10.82 -0.01
C PHE A 9 22.48 -9.33 0.37
N ASN A 10 23.63 -8.65 0.39
CA ASN A 10 23.68 -7.20 0.66
C ASN A 10 22.95 -6.38 -0.42
N GLY A 11 23.03 -6.79 -1.69
CA GLY A 11 22.28 -6.13 -2.76
C GLY A 11 20.76 -6.28 -2.57
N PHE A 12 20.31 -7.46 -2.15
CA PHE A 12 18.90 -7.71 -1.83
C PHE A 12 18.45 -6.87 -0.63
N PHE A 13 19.21 -6.92 0.47
CA PHE A 13 18.89 -6.21 1.70
C PHE A 13 18.80 -4.69 1.46
N ASN A 14 19.79 -4.12 0.78
CA ASN A 14 19.78 -2.70 0.43
C ASN A 14 18.55 -2.32 -0.41
N HIS A 15 18.14 -3.17 -1.36
CA HIS A 15 16.96 -2.91 -2.18
C HIS A 15 15.68 -2.80 -1.35
N ILE A 16 15.46 -3.74 -0.43
CA ILE A 16 14.29 -3.73 0.47
C ILE A 16 14.33 -2.49 1.38
N VAL A 17 15.48 -2.18 1.98
CA VAL A 17 15.63 -0.99 2.83
C VAL A 17 15.28 0.29 2.06
N TRP A 18 15.77 0.43 0.82
CA TRP A 18 15.44 1.58 -0.02
C TRP A 18 13.95 1.68 -0.34
N GLN A 19 13.27 0.57 -0.61
CA GLN A 19 11.83 0.56 -0.84
C GLN A 19 11.04 1.03 0.39
N VAL A 20 11.43 0.60 1.58
CA VAL A 20 10.77 1.03 2.84
C VAL A 20 10.98 2.52 3.08
N ILE A 21 12.18 3.04 2.87
CA ILE A 21 12.49 4.47 3.04
C ILE A 21 11.68 5.32 2.06
N GLU A 22 11.61 4.90 0.79
CA GLU A 22 10.86 5.65 -0.23
C GLU A 22 9.35 5.61 0.06
N ALA A 23 8.82 4.47 0.48
CA ALA A 23 7.44 4.34 0.93
C ALA A 23 7.13 5.29 2.11
N ASP A 24 7.96 5.31 3.16
CA ASP A 24 7.80 6.23 4.29
C ASP A 24 7.85 7.71 3.86
N ARG A 25 8.76 8.07 2.96
CA ARG A 25 8.85 9.44 2.41
C ARG A 25 7.61 9.85 1.63
N ILE A 26 7.09 8.96 0.78
CA ILE A 26 5.88 9.20 0.00
C ILE A 26 4.68 9.36 0.93
N LEU A 27 4.54 8.48 1.93
CA LEU A 27 3.43 8.52 2.88
C LEU A 27 3.45 9.82 3.70
N ARG A 28 4.60 10.21 4.24
CA ARG A 28 4.74 11.46 5.01
C ARG A 28 4.46 12.72 4.18
N SER A 29 4.74 12.69 2.88
CA SER A 29 4.53 13.86 2.01
C SER A 29 3.13 13.93 1.42
N ARG A 30 2.53 12.80 1.05
CA ARG A 30 1.24 12.76 0.33
C ARG A 30 0.04 12.44 1.21
N ALA A 31 0.24 11.74 2.33
CA ALA A 31 -0.83 11.35 3.25
C ALA A 31 -0.38 11.47 4.71
N PRO A 32 0.11 12.66 5.17
CA PRO A 32 0.65 12.84 6.53
C PRO A 32 -0.38 12.60 7.64
N TYR A 33 -1.67 12.60 7.30
CA TYR A 33 -2.79 12.38 8.22
C TYR A 33 -3.24 10.91 8.28
N MET A 34 -2.62 10.01 7.50
CA MET A 34 -2.94 8.59 7.49
C MET A 34 -1.82 7.77 8.15
N SER A 35 -2.21 6.71 8.86
CA SER A 35 -1.26 5.73 9.44
C SER A 35 -1.81 4.32 9.42
N LEU A 36 -0.92 3.34 9.24
CA LEU A 36 -1.27 1.92 9.39
C LEU A 36 -1.58 1.61 10.86
N VAL A 37 -2.74 1.04 11.12
CA VAL A 37 -3.14 0.53 12.43
C VAL A 37 -2.80 -0.96 12.55
N GLY A 38 -3.03 -1.72 11.47
CA GLY A 38 -2.72 -3.14 11.42
C GLY A 38 -3.25 -3.84 10.17
N PHE A 39 -3.03 -5.15 10.12
CA PHE A 39 -3.53 -6.03 9.05
C PHE A 39 -4.76 -6.80 9.54
N THR A 40 -5.69 -7.10 8.63
CA THR A 40 -6.78 -8.05 8.84
C THR A 40 -6.57 -9.29 7.97
N ASP A 41 -7.43 -10.30 8.11
CA ASP A 41 -7.34 -11.54 7.32
C ASP A 41 -7.36 -11.29 5.80
N ASN A 42 -7.95 -10.17 5.36
CA ASN A 42 -8.13 -9.88 3.94
C ASN A 42 -7.86 -8.41 3.59
N GLY A 43 -7.09 -7.68 4.40
CA GLY A 43 -6.93 -6.25 4.21
C GLY A 43 -6.00 -5.56 5.20
N VAL A 44 -6.13 -4.23 5.24
CA VAL A 44 -5.41 -3.35 6.15
C VAL A 44 -6.36 -2.35 6.79
N VAL A 45 -6.05 -2.00 8.03
CA VAL A 45 -6.74 -0.99 8.81
C VAL A 45 -5.88 0.28 8.82
N ILE A 46 -6.47 1.39 8.40
CA ILE A 46 -5.83 2.70 8.28
C ILE A 46 -6.56 3.67 9.21
N GLU A 47 -5.82 4.41 10.01
CA GLU A 47 -6.34 5.58 10.70
C GLU A 47 -6.24 6.79 9.77
N ASP A 48 -7.36 7.46 9.51
CA ASP A 48 -7.41 8.76 8.83
C ASP A 48 -7.76 9.85 9.86
N LYS A 49 -6.75 10.63 10.26
CA LYS A 49 -6.88 11.74 11.22
C LYS A 49 -7.56 12.97 10.63
N LYS A 50 -7.56 13.12 9.30
CA LYS A 50 -8.27 14.22 8.62
C LYS A 50 -9.78 14.00 8.67
N LEU A 51 -10.22 12.74 8.54
CA LEU A 51 -11.63 12.36 8.68
C LEU A 51 -12.03 12.00 10.11
N GLY A 52 -11.06 11.77 11.01
CA GLY A 52 -11.30 11.32 12.38
C GLY A 52 -11.87 9.91 12.45
N ARG A 53 -11.43 9.02 11.56
CA ARG A 53 -12.01 7.68 11.37
C ARG A 53 -10.94 6.61 11.19
N ILE A 54 -11.33 5.37 11.53
CA ILE A 54 -10.61 4.15 11.13
C ILE A 54 -11.30 3.59 9.88
N VAL A 55 -10.51 3.28 8.87
CA VAL A 55 -10.97 2.81 7.56
C VAL A 55 -10.32 1.47 7.25
N GLU A 56 -11.11 0.53 6.74
CA GLU A 56 -10.59 -0.74 6.26
C GLU A 56 -10.48 -0.71 4.73
N VAL A 57 -9.35 -1.20 4.21
CA VAL A 57 -9.15 -1.47 2.78
C VAL A 57 -9.00 -2.97 2.62
N ARG A 58 -9.91 -3.58 1.86
CA ARG A 58 -10.05 -5.03 1.75
C ARG A 58 -9.85 -5.51 0.31
N ALA A 59 -9.35 -6.72 0.14
CA ALA A 59 -9.36 -7.36 -1.18
C ALA A 59 -10.78 -7.85 -1.52
N ALA A 60 -11.37 -7.30 -2.58
CA ALA A 60 -12.68 -7.70 -3.09
C ALA A 60 -12.61 -8.99 -3.92
N PRO A 61 -13.75 -9.67 -4.16
CA PRO A 61 -13.84 -10.70 -5.19
C PRO A 61 -13.34 -10.16 -6.53
N GLY A 62 -12.38 -10.83 -7.16
CA GLY A 62 -11.64 -10.31 -8.33
C GLY A 62 -10.25 -9.75 -8.00
N GLY A 63 -9.92 -9.65 -6.71
CA GLY A 63 -8.56 -9.45 -6.21
C GLY A 63 -8.09 -8.00 -6.15
N ASP A 64 -8.95 -7.03 -6.44
CA ASP A 64 -8.63 -5.59 -6.28
C ASP A 64 -8.85 -5.14 -4.84
N LEU A 65 -8.08 -4.14 -4.39
CA LEU A 65 -8.33 -3.49 -3.11
C LEU A 65 -9.48 -2.50 -3.24
N VAL A 66 -10.40 -2.54 -2.29
CA VAL A 66 -11.55 -1.63 -2.18
C VAL A 66 -11.55 -1.02 -0.79
N CYS A 67 -11.74 0.29 -0.72
CA CYS A 67 -11.95 1.00 0.54
C CYS A 67 -13.39 0.80 1.01
N GLU A 68 -13.58 0.40 2.26
CA GLU A 68 -14.92 0.20 2.84
C GLU A 68 -15.65 1.51 3.14
N LEU A 69 -14.91 2.60 3.35
CA LEU A 69 -15.53 3.91 3.54
C LEU A 69 -16.00 4.51 2.21
N ASP A 70 -15.13 4.51 1.20
CA ASP A 70 -15.41 5.17 -0.09
C ASP A 70 -16.10 4.25 -1.10
N GLN A 71 -16.17 2.94 -0.81
CA GLN A 71 -16.78 1.91 -1.66
C GLN A 71 -16.24 1.88 -3.11
N ARG A 72 -14.94 2.21 -3.25
CA ARG A 72 -14.22 2.31 -4.54
C ARG A 72 -12.78 1.86 -4.39
N ASN A 73 -12.15 1.53 -5.52
CA ASN A 73 -10.77 1.05 -5.57
C ASN A 73 -9.74 2.15 -5.88
N ASP A 74 -10.15 3.36 -6.20
CA ASP A 74 -9.29 4.44 -6.69
C ASP A 74 -9.27 5.66 -5.76
N CYS A 75 -9.46 5.48 -4.44
CA CYS A 75 -9.40 6.56 -3.45
C CYS A 75 -8.03 6.66 -2.75
N ALA A 76 -7.85 7.72 -1.95
CA ALA A 76 -6.62 7.94 -1.19
C ALA A 76 -6.30 6.80 -0.21
N HIS A 77 -7.31 6.17 0.42
CA HIS A 77 -7.10 5.04 1.31
C HIS A 77 -6.50 3.83 0.59
N VAL A 78 -6.98 3.53 -0.63
CA VAL A 78 -6.40 2.45 -1.45
C VAL A 78 -4.99 2.82 -1.91
N GLY A 79 -4.77 4.08 -2.31
CA GLY A 79 -3.44 4.58 -2.63
C GLY A 79 -2.44 4.43 -1.48
N PHE A 80 -2.86 4.77 -0.25
CA PHE A 80 -2.08 4.58 0.96
C PHE A 80 -1.80 3.09 1.21
N ALA A 81 -2.80 2.22 1.08
CA ALA A 81 -2.62 0.78 1.23
C ALA A 81 -1.55 0.24 0.28
N TYR A 82 -1.56 0.66 -1.00
CA TYR A 82 -0.54 0.26 -1.97
C TYR A 82 0.87 0.82 -1.69
N ALA A 83 1.00 1.86 -0.86
CA ALA A 83 2.30 2.37 -0.43
C ALA A 83 2.93 1.53 0.69
N ILE A 84 2.14 0.66 1.35
CA ILE A 84 2.66 -0.30 2.33
C ILE A 84 3.38 -1.45 1.58
N PRO A 85 4.68 -1.70 1.83
CA PRO A 85 5.46 -2.69 1.07
C PRO A 85 4.87 -4.11 1.05
N GLU A 86 4.34 -4.57 2.18
CA GLU A 86 3.72 -5.89 2.32
C GLU A 86 2.47 -6.02 1.44
N VAL A 87 1.64 -4.98 1.44
CA VAL A 87 0.44 -4.90 0.59
C VAL A 87 0.84 -4.84 -0.88
N TYR A 88 1.78 -3.96 -1.24
CA TYR A 88 2.26 -3.84 -2.61
C TYR A 88 2.77 -5.18 -3.15
N SER A 89 3.59 -5.88 -2.36
CA SER A 89 4.15 -7.18 -2.74
C SER A 89 3.06 -8.24 -2.93
N ALA A 90 2.09 -8.29 -2.01
CA ALA A 90 0.96 -9.23 -2.09
C ALA A 90 0.08 -8.95 -3.32
N MET A 91 -0.21 -7.68 -3.63
CA MET A 91 -1.01 -7.29 -4.78
C MET A 91 -0.28 -7.53 -6.11
N LEU A 92 1.04 -7.26 -6.15
CA LEU A 92 1.86 -7.54 -7.31
C LEU A 92 1.92 -9.04 -7.63
N ALA A 93 2.02 -9.90 -6.62
CA ALA A 93 1.97 -11.36 -6.77
C ALA A 93 0.62 -11.85 -7.36
N ARG A 94 -0.46 -11.09 -7.13
CA ARG A 94 -1.79 -11.32 -7.73
C ARG A 94 -1.97 -10.67 -9.11
N GLY A 95 -0.91 -10.08 -9.68
CA GLY A 95 -0.95 -9.39 -10.97
C GLY A 95 -1.64 -8.03 -10.95
N LYS A 96 -1.86 -7.45 -9.76
CA LYS A 96 -2.52 -6.16 -9.57
C LYS A 96 -1.52 -5.03 -9.45
N ARG A 97 -1.96 -3.81 -9.78
CA ARG A 97 -1.17 -2.59 -9.75
C ARG A 97 -1.94 -1.48 -9.04
N PRO A 98 -1.23 -0.52 -8.40
CA PRO A 98 -1.87 0.63 -7.80
C PRO A 98 -2.70 1.41 -8.84
N PRO A 99 -3.92 1.85 -8.47
CA PRO A 99 -4.77 2.64 -9.35
C PRO A 99 -4.30 4.11 -9.37
N THR A 100 -4.77 4.86 -10.37
CA THR A 100 -4.69 6.32 -10.34
C THR A 100 -5.69 6.83 -9.30
N VAL A 101 -5.18 7.32 -8.16
CA VAL A 101 -6.00 7.88 -7.08
C VAL A 101 -6.77 9.11 -7.59
N ARG A 102 -8.08 9.17 -7.30
CA ARG A 102 -8.92 10.35 -7.49
C ARG A 102 -9.42 10.84 -6.13
N GLU A 103 -9.34 12.15 -5.92
CA GLU A 103 -9.85 12.82 -4.72
C GLU A 103 -11.38 12.79 -4.63
#